data_AF-A0A927V5D8-F1
#
_entry.id   AF-A0A927V5D8-F1
#
_cell.length_a   1.000
_cell.length_b   1.000
_cell.length_c   1.000
_cell.angle_alpha   90.00
_cell.angle_beta   90.00
_cell.angle_gamma   90.00
#
_symmetry.space_group_name_H-M   'P 1'
#
loop_
_entity.id
_entity.type
_entity.pdbx_description
1 polymer ?
#
loop_
_entity_poly.entity_id
_entity_poly.type
_entity_poly.pdbx_seq_one_letter_code
_entity_poly.pdbx_strand_id
1 'polypeptide(L)'
;MNDFVFSEEIRREPFFEGNREVWSSIIASNVNSQKIKLHINNRDIEGIRLYMNDVGDIMFPAELVVDELDCGMRMYDNDKQLVIQRNNTVVTWYLGDNRITISNDGTNKELSTELYIENDEDKIYLPLEFLVEGLECQYMWIPETNTLNIFDLFSKKAYPDAFYYKDMDKLPVVKNQGSLGTCWAFAALSALESTLLPKEVYEFAVDHMTINNGFYGTQNDGGEYTMALAYLAAWQGPVYAADDPYGDGVSPDNLSAVKHVQEARIISAKDFDTIKEMVFKYGAVQTSLYTSLKDEKDDSEFYNPITSAYCYIGTEKPNHDVVIVGWDDNYSKDNFNTEIEADGAFICMNSWGEAFGKDGIFYVSYYDTNIGIHNIVYTGVEDVGNYDSIYQSDLCGWVGQLGYMKDTAYFANVYTAGSHETLEAVSFYATGKNTGYEVYFVPNFRDTESFKNMRPVISGEFLNAGYYTVDFDESIMLSEGEKFAVIVKIKTPDAERPIAVEYAVDKSTQTVDLSDGEGYISLQGTVWESTEKMQNCNVCLKAFTNKLKVGNNK
;
A
#
# COMPACT_ATOMS: atom_id res chain seq x y z
N MET A 1 7.82 -38.33 18.55
CA MET A 1 7.43 -37.19 17.71
C MET A 1 6.93 -37.84 16.45
N ASN A 2 5.61 -37.99 16.36
CA ASN A 2 4.98 -38.73 15.28
C ASN A 2 4.84 -37.80 14.08
N ASP A 3 5.30 -38.28 12.93
CA ASP A 3 5.05 -37.69 11.62
C ASP A 3 3.54 -37.57 11.40
N PHE A 4 3.05 -36.34 11.28
CA PHE A 4 1.70 -36.03 10.83
C PHE A 4 1.81 -35.40 9.45
N VAL A 5 1.84 -36.25 8.42
CA VAL A 5 1.67 -35.85 7.02
C VAL A 5 0.23 -36.18 6.65
N PHE A 6 -0.64 -35.16 6.58
CA PHE A 6 -2.05 -35.30 6.17
C PHE A 6 -2.31 -34.76 4.76
N SER A 7 -1.32 -34.77 3.85
CA SER A 7 -1.55 -34.42 2.44
C SER A 7 -2.11 -35.56 1.58
N GLU A 8 -2.07 -36.82 2.04
CA GLU A 8 -2.52 -37.97 1.24
C GLU A 8 -4.00 -38.38 1.44
N GLU A 9 -4.66 -38.01 2.54
CA GLU A 9 -6.04 -38.46 2.81
C GLU A 9 -7.11 -37.79 1.94
N ILE A 10 -6.78 -36.70 1.24
CA ILE A 10 -7.65 -36.11 0.20
C ILE A 10 -7.74 -37.06 -1.03
N ARG A 11 -6.74 -37.94 -1.24
CA ARG A 11 -6.60 -38.68 -2.50
C ARG A 11 -7.00 -40.16 -2.46
N ARG A 12 -7.38 -40.76 -1.32
CA ARG A 12 -7.67 -42.22 -1.21
C ARG A 12 -8.85 -42.60 -0.33
N GLU A 13 -10.06 -42.35 -0.79
CA GLU A 13 -11.22 -43.21 -0.51
C GLU A 13 -11.47 -44.08 -1.77
N PRO A 14 -11.35 -45.41 -1.71
CA PRO A 14 -11.55 -46.29 -2.87
C PRO A 14 -13.05 -46.54 -3.07
N PHE A 15 -13.78 -45.51 -3.48
CA PHE A 15 -15.12 -45.68 -4.05
C PHE A 15 -15.25 -44.82 -5.31
N PHE A 16 -15.40 -45.52 -6.45
CA PHE A 16 -15.76 -45.02 -7.79
C PHE A 16 -14.63 -44.44 -8.68
N GLU A 17 -13.72 -45.30 -9.14
CA GLU A 17 -12.82 -45.03 -10.27
C GLU A 17 -13.53 -44.76 -11.63
N GLY A 18 -14.86 -44.78 -11.68
CA GLY A 18 -15.65 -44.56 -12.91
C GLY A 18 -16.42 -43.25 -13.01
N ASN A 19 -16.45 -42.40 -11.98
CA ASN A 19 -17.30 -41.20 -11.93
C ASN A 19 -16.69 -40.02 -11.16
N ARG A 20 -15.36 -39.97 -11.04
CA ARG A 20 -14.64 -39.04 -10.15
C ARG A 20 -14.95 -37.57 -10.45
N GLU A 21 -14.98 -37.18 -11.72
CA GLU A 21 -15.30 -35.80 -12.14
C GLU A 21 -16.73 -35.39 -11.76
N VAL A 22 -17.70 -36.29 -11.92
CA VAL A 22 -19.11 -36.02 -11.56
C VAL A 22 -19.26 -35.84 -10.05
N TRP A 23 -18.54 -36.65 -9.26
CA TRP A 23 -18.56 -36.53 -7.80
C TRP A 23 -17.83 -35.28 -7.30
N SER A 24 -16.66 -34.95 -7.87
CA SER A 24 -15.92 -33.74 -7.52
C SER A 24 -16.75 -32.48 -7.78
N SER A 25 -17.45 -32.39 -8.92
CA SER A 25 -18.31 -31.24 -9.22
C SER A 25 -19.52 -31.13 -8.27
N ILE A 26 -20.12 -32.26 -7.87
CA ILE A 26 -21.21 -32.26 -6.86
C ILE A 26 -20.67 -31.79 -5.49
N ILE A 27 -19.50 -32.26 -5.09
CA ILE A 27 -18.86 -31.85 -3.83
C ILE A 27 -18.52 -30.36 -3.89
N ALA A 28 -17.89 -29.89 -4.96
CA ALA A 28 -17.55 -28.49 -5.16
C ALA A 28 -18.80 -27.59 -5.09
N SER A 29 -19.89 -27.97 -5.76
CA SER A 29 -21.16 -27.26 -5.68
C SER A 29 -21.72 -27.20 -4.26
N ASN A 30 -21.60 -28.28 -3.49
CA ASN A 30 -22.04 -28.32 -2.10
C ASN A 30 -21.16 -27.43 -1.20
N VAL A 31 -19.83 -27.55 -1.31
CA VAL A 31 -18.85 -26.76 -0.56
C VAL A 31 -19.02 -25.28 -0.85
N ASN A 32 -19.15 -24.90 -2.12
CA ASN A 32 -19.31 -23.51 -2.56
C ASN A 32 -20.69 -22.92 -2.27
N SER A 33 -21.68 -23.75 -1.88
CA SER A 33 -23.00 -23.26 -1.46
C SER A 33 -22.98 -22.54 -0.10
N GLN A 34 -21.87 -22.68 0.64
CA GLN A 34 -21.63 -22.02 1.91
C GLN A 34 -20.25 -21.36 1.90
N LYS A 35 -20.08 -20.29 2.67
CA LYS A 35 -18.77 -19.66 2.85
C LYS A 35 -17.79 -20.65 3.48
N ILE A 36 -16.63 -20.85 2.85
CA ILE A 36 -15.50 -21.56 3.45
C ILE A 36 -14.85 -20.60 4.46
N LYS A 37 -14.78 -21.00 5.73
CA LYS A 37 -14.12 -20.22 6.78
C LYS A 37 -12.62 -20.44 6.70
N LEU A 38 -11.84 -19.38 6.89
CA LEU A 38 -10.38 -19.44 6.83
C LEU A 38 -9.79 -19.07 8.19
N HIS A 39 -8.93 -19.93 8.72
CA HIS A 39 -8.05 -19.59 9.82
C HIS A 39 -6.58 -19.72 9.38
N ILE A 40 -5.76 -18.72 9.71
CA ILE A 40 -4.31 -18.78 9.50
C ILE A 40 -3.63 -18.60 10.85
N ASN A 41 -2.79 -19.55 11.25
CA ASN A 41 -2.10 -19.54 12.55
C ASN A 41 -3.05 -19.32 13.75
N ASN A 42 -4.24 -19.95 13.69
CA ASN A 42 -5.33 -19.81 14.68
C ASN A 42 -5.96 -18.41 14.78
N ARG A 43 -5.78 -17.55 13.77
CA ARG A 43 -6.52 -16.29 13.61
C ARG A 43 -7.60 -16.44 12.56
N ASP A 44 -8.79 -15.94 12.83
CA ASP A 44 -9.89 -15.90 11.88
C ASP A 44 -9.58 -14.84 10.81
N ILE A 45 -9.67 -15.24 9.54
CA ILE A 45 -9.51 -14.34 8.40
C ILE A 45 -10.90 -14.14 7.77
N GLU A 46 -11.40 -12.91 7.84
CA GLU A 46 -12.70 -12.51 7.30
C GLU A 46 -12.57 -11.82 5.94
N GLY A 47 -13.68 -11.49 5.28
CA GLY A 47 -13.68 -10.80 3.96
C GLY A 47 -13.16 -11.61 2.75
N ILE A 48 -12.45 -12.72 2.97
CA ILE A 48 -11.84 -13.51 1.91
C ILE A 48 -12.82 -14.50 1.27
N ARG A 49 -12.80 -14.56 -0.06
CA ARG A 49 -13.50 -15.57 -0.86
C ARG A 49 -12.55 -16.71 -1.22
N LEU A 50 -12.83 -17.88 -0.66
CA LEU A 50 -12.26 -19.17 -1.08
C LEU A 50 -13.32 -19.95 -1.86
N TYR A 51 -12.91 -20.83 -2.76
CA TYR A 51 -13.82 -21.75 -3.44
C TYR A 51 -13.15 -23.09 -3.76
N MET A 52 -13.94 -24.14 -3.90
CA MET A 52 -13.50 -25.43 -4.41
C MET A 52 -13.73 -25.51 -5.91
N ASN A 53 -12.71 -25.85 -6.70
CA ASN A 53 -12.85 -26.04 -8.15
C ASN A 53 -13.50 -27.39 -8.49
N ASP A 54 -13.82 -27.61 -9.77
CA ASP A 54 -14.51 -28.83 -10.23
C ASP A 54 -13.69 -30.12 -10.09
N VAL A 55 -12.37 -30.02 -9.87
CA VAL A 55 -11.50 -31.18 -9.60
C VAL A 55 -11.38 -31.50 -8.11
N GLY A 56 -11.91 -30.64 -7.23
CA GLY A 56 -11.98 -30.85 -5.78
C GLY A 56 -10.89 -30.13 -4.97
N ASP A 57 -10.11 -29.25 -5.59
CA ASP A 57 -9.11 -28.45 -4.90
C ASP A 57 -9.71 -27.15 -4.39
N ILE A 58 -9.40 -26.80 -3.14
CA ILE A 58 -9.71 -25.47 -2.62
C ILE A 58 -8.69 -24.49 -3.19
N MET A 59 -9.21 -23.42 -3.76
CA MET A 59 -8.49 -22.30 -4.36
C MET A 59 -8.54 -21.12 -3.38
N PHE A 60 -7.40 -20.49 -3.13
CA PHE A 60 -7.27 -19.33 -2.26
C PHE A 60 -6.62 -18.14 -2.99
N PRO A 61 -6.99 -16.89 -2.67
CA PRO A 61 -6.39 -15.71 -3.28
C PRO A 61 -4.89 -15.64 -3.02
N ALA A 62 -4.10 -15.38 -4.06
CA ALA A 62 -2.65 -15.30 -3.99
C ALA A 62 -2.17 -14.16 -3.09
N GLU A 63 -2.92 -13.06 -3.00
CA GLU A 63 -2.66 -11.92 -2.09
C GLU A 63 -2.44 -12.34 -0.63
N LEU A 64 -3.07 -13.42 -0.17
CA LEU A 64 -2.89 -13.93 1.19
C LEU A 64 -1.47 -14.41 1.47
N VAL A 65 -0.72 -14.84 0.44
CA VAL A 65 0.69 -15.21 0.65
C VAL A 65 1.53 -13.99 1.01
N VAL A 66 1.14 -12.81 0.52
CA VAL A 66 1.78 -11.54 0.86
C VAL A 66 1.31 -11.12 2.25
N ASP A 67 0.01 -10.93 2.43
CA ASP A 67 -0.53 -10.27 3.63
C ASP A 67 -0.43 -11.14 4.90
N GLU A 68 -0.55 -12.46 4.77
CA GLU A 68 -0.64 -13.38 5.92
C GLU A 68 0.55 -14.33 6.07
N LEU A 69 1.38 -14.51 5.03
CA LEU A 69 2.53 -15.43 5.03
C LEU A 69 3.89 -14.74 4.74
N ASP A 70 3.90 -13.41 4.69
CA ASP A 70 5.09 -12.57 4.50
C ASP A 70 5.93 -12.92 3.26
N CYS A 71 5.26 -13.21 2.16
CA CYS A 71 5.90 -13.46 0.87
C CYS A 71 5.97 -12.19 0.02
N GLY A 72 7.02 -12.06 -0.80
CA GLY A 72 7.02 -11.14 -1.93
C GLY A 72 6.35 -11.80 -3.12
N MET A 73 5.45 -11.08 -3.82
CA MET A 73 4.74 -11.59 -4.99
C MET A 73 4.93 -10.64 -6.18
N ARG A 74 5.19 -11.19 -7.36
CA ARG A 74 5.45 -10.44 -8.60
C ARG A 74 4.89 -11.15 -9.82
N MET A 75 4.39 -10.36 -10.77
CA MET A 75 3.97 -10.83 -12.09
C MET A 75 4.94 -10.33 -13.16
N TYR A 76 5.31 -11.22 -14.09
CA TYR A 76 6.19 -10.97 -15.23
C TYR A 76 5.53 -11.42 -16.55
N ASP A 77 6.18 -11.08 -17.67
CA ASP A 77 5.83 -11.55 -19.02
C ASP A 77 4.40 -11.25 -19.49
N ASN A 78 3.86 -10.08 -19.11
CA ASN A 78 2.45 -9.70 -19.31
C ASN A 78 1.50 -10.70 -18.65
N ASP A 79 1.65 -10.86 -17.34
CA ASP A 79 0.82 -11.72 -16.47
C ASP A 79 0.89 -13.22 -16.77
N LYS A 80 1.99 -13.67 -17.39
CA LYS A 80 2.20 -15.09 -17.74
C LYS A 80 3.08 -15.83 -16.75
N GLN A 81 3.81 -15.12 -15.90
CA GLN A 81 4.72 -15.72 -14.94
C GLN A 81 4.50 -15.09 -13.57
N LEU A 82 4.02 -15.91 -12.62
CA LEU A 82 3.91 -15.57 -11.21
C LEU A 82 5.20 -16.01 -10.50
N VAL A 83 5.78 -15.10 -9.73
CA VAL A 83 6.92 -15.39 -8.86
C VAL A 83 6.54 -15.03 -7.43
N ILE A 84 6.59 -16.03 -6.55
CA ILE A 84 6.39 -15.86 -5.11
C ILE A 84 7.71 -16.18 -4.42
N GLN A 85 8.18 -15.27 -3.57
CA GLN A 85 9.42 -15.43 -2.83
C GLN A 85 9.13 -15.42 -1.33
N ARG A 86 9.76 -16.37 -0.63
CA ARG A 86 9.78 -16.44 0.82
C ARG A 86 11.21 -16.71 1.27
N ASN A 87 11.81 -15.74 1.95
CA ASN A 87 13.22 -15.72 2.30
C ASN A 87 14.07 -15.94 1.02
N ASN A 88 14.98 -16.92 1.01
CA ASN A 88 15.79 -17.27 -0.16
C ASN A 88 15.05 -18.18 -1.16
N THR A 89 13.90 -18.75 -0.78
CA THR A 89 13.10 -19.62 -1.65
C THR A 89 12.31 -18.76 -2.64
N VAL A 90 12.52 -19.01 -3.93
CA VAL A 90 11.76 -18.39 -5.01
C VAL A 90 11.00 -19.50 -5.74
N VAL A 91 9.68 -19.36 -5.81
CA VAL A 91 8.79 -20.26 -6.53
C VAL A 91 8.29 -19.54 -7.77
N THR A 92 8.55 -20.13 -8.94
CA THR A 92 8.11 -19.61 -10.24
C THR A 92 7.01 -20.50 -10.81
N TRP A 93 5.95 -19.88 -11.32
CA TRP A 93 4.81 -20.56 -11.91
C TRP A 93 4.37 -19.86 -13.20
N TYR A 94 4.28 -20.60 -14.30
CA TYR A 94 3.77 -20.09 -15.58
C TYR A 94 2.27 -20.36 -15.72
N LEU A 95 1.52 -19.36 -16.19
CA LEU A 95 0.09 -19.47 -16.47
C LEU A 95 -0.16 -20.54 -17.55
N GLY A 96 -1.13 -21.42 -17.31
CA GLY A 96 -1.42 -22.56 -18.19
C GLY A 96 -0.52 -23.78 -17.98
N ASP A 97 0.35 -23.75 -16.97
CA ASP A 97 1.14 -24.91 -16.52
C ASP A 97 0.68 -25.30 -15.10
N ASN A 98 0.66 -26.60 -14.81
CA ASN A 98 0.41 -27.11 -13.45
C ASN A 98 1.72 -27.38 -12.70
N ARG A 99 2.88 -27.02 -13.27
CA ARG A 99 4.19 -27.17 -12.65
C ARG A 99 4.72 -25.86 -12.08
N ILE A 100 5.27 -25.96 -10.87
CA ILE A 100 6.06 -24.92 -10.24
C ILE A 100 7.55 -25.29 -10.23
N THR A 101 8.41 -24.28 -10.30
CA THR A 101 9.87 -24.43 -10.16
C THR A 101 10.33 -23.75 -8.88
N ILE A 102 11.10 -24.46 -8.04
CA ILE A 102 11.60 -23.97 -6.75
C ILE A 102 13.11 -23.72 -6.86
N SER A 103 13.56 -22.49 -6.56
CA SER A 103 14.94 -22.05 -6.82
C SER A 103 16.02 -22.76 -6.00
N ASN A 104 15.74 -23.13 -4.75
CA ASN A 104 16.76 -23.63 -3.83
C ASN A 104 17.38 -24.98 -4.26
N ASP A 105 16.64 -25.78 -5.02
CA ASP A 105 17.09 -27.09 -5.52
C ASP A 105 16.82 -27.31 -7.01
N GLY A 106 16.21 -26.35 -7.70
CA GLY A 106 15.84 -26.44 -9.10
C GLY A 106 14.79 -27.52 -9.38
N THR A 107 14.05 -27.95 -8.35
CA THR A 107 13.03 -28.97 -8.51
C THR A 107 11.80 -28.42 -9.20
N ASN A 108 11.22 -29.25 -10.07
CA ASN A 108 9.92 -29.02 -10.65
C ASN A 108 8.91 -29.90 -9.92
N LYS A 109 7.84 -29.31 -9.39
CA LYS A 109 6.74 -30.02 -8.75
C LYS A 109 5.49 -29.86 -9.59
N GLU A 110 4.84 -30.97 -9.87
CA GLU A 110 3.56 -31.00 -10.58
C GLU A 110 2.44 -30.97 -9.54
N LEU A 111 1.59 -29.95 -9.62
CA LEU A 111 0.44 -29.75 -8.74
C LEU A 111 -0.83 -30.32 -9.38
N SER A 112 -1.87 -30.53 -8.57
CA SER A 112 -3.15 -31.09 -8.99
C SER A 112 -3.91 -30.26 -10.02
N THR A 113 -3.72 -28.94 -9.99
CA THR A 113 -4.40 -27.98 -10.86
C THR A 113 -3.49 -26.78 -11.16
N GLU A 114 -3.78 -26.09 -12.25
CA GLU A 114 -3.20 -24.78 -12.59
C GLU A 114 -3.70 -23.69 -11.63
N LEU A 115 -2.96 -22.58 -11.56
CA LEU A 115 -3.49 -21.34 -10.99
C LEU A 115 -4.64 -20.81 -11.86
N TYR A 116 -5.55 -20.04 -11.25
CA TYR A 116 -6.68 -19.44 -11.94
C TYR A 116 -6.62 -17.91 -11.83
N ILE A 117 -6.95 -17.20 -12.91
CA ILE A 117 -7.10 -15.74 -12.92
C ILE A 117 -8.57 -15.42 -13.14
N GLU A 118 -9.19 -14.73 -12.20
CA GLU A 118 -10.57 -14.26 -12.32
C GLU A 118 -10.60 -12.98 -13.18
N ASN A 119 -11.15 -13.08 -14.39
CA ASN A 119 -11.05 -12.04 -15.44
C ASN A 119 -11.64 -10.67 -15.09
N ASP A 120 -12.56 -10.58 -14.12
CA ASP A 120 -13.24 -9.33 -13.80
C ASP A 120 -12.50 -8.48 -12.74
N GLU A 121 -11.54 -9.07 -12.01
CA GLU A 121 -10.85 -8.43 -10.87
C GLU A 121 -9.33 -8.65 -10.87
N ASP A 122 -8.76 -9.26 -11.92
CA ASP A 122 -7.35 -9.68 -12.00
C ASP A 122 -6.87 -10.51 -10.79
N LYS A 123 -7.80 -11.16 -10.07
CA LYS A 123 -7.49 -11.93 -8.87
C LYS A 123 -6.90 -13.29 -9.24
N ILE A 124 -5.71 -13.55 -8.70
CA ILE A 124 -5.01 -14.81 -8.86
C ILE A 124 -5.42 -15.75 -7.73
N TYR A 125 -5.80 -16.96 -8.09
CA TYR A 125 -6.18 -18.03 -7.18
C TYR A 125 -5.19 -19.19 -7.29
N LEU A 126 -4.68 -19.63 -6.15
CA LEU A 126 -3.71 -20.74 -6.04
C LEU A 126 -4.39 -21.95 -5.37
N PRO A 127 -4.07 -23.19 -5.77
CA PRO A 127 -4.51 -24.37 -5.06
C PRO A 127 -3.75 -24.53 -3.73
N LEU A 128 -4.40 -25.09 -2.70
CA LEU A 128 -3.76 -25.30 -1.39
C LEU A 128 -2.48 -26.16 -1.43
N GLU A 129 -2.34 -27.06 -2.41
CA GLU A 129 -1.11 -27.86 -2.59
C GLU A 129 0.13 -26.98 -2.76
N PHE A 130 -0.02 -25.77 -3.34
CA PHE A 130 1.05 -24.79 -3.45
C PHE A 130 1.62 -24.36 -2.09
N LEU A 131 0.78 -24.22 -1.06
CA LEU A 131 1.23 -23.83 0.28
C LEU A 131 2.19 -24.85 0.88
N VAL A 132 1.96 -26.13 0.61
CA VAL A 132 2.79 -27.24 1.11
C VAL A 132 4.06 -27.37 0.29
N GLU A 133 3.93 -27.45 -1.03
CA GLU A 133 5.06 -27.73 -1.92
C GLU A 133 5.96 -26.50 -2.12
N GLY A 134 5.39 -25.30 -2.11
CA GLY A 134 6.09 -24.05 -2.41
C GLY A 134 6.50 -23.22 -1.19
N LEU A 135 5.71 -23.22 -0.11
CA LEU A 135 5.88 -22.26 1.02
C LEU A 135 6.13 -22.90 2.39
N GLU A 136 6.31 -24.23 2.45
CA GLU A 136 6.54 -25.00 3.70
C GLU A 136 5.42 -24.85 4.75
N CYS A 137 4.17 -24.61 4.30
CA CYS A 137 3.01 -24.55 5.18
C CYS A 137 2.35 -25.94 5.32
N GLN A 138 1.47 -26.06 6.31
CA GLN A 138 0.52 -27.15 6.42
C GLN A 138 -0.90 -26.61 6.37
N TYR A 139 -1.86 -27.44 5.96
CA TYR A 139 -3.27 -27.08 6.04
C TYR A 139 -4.14 -28.25 6.48
N MET A 140 -5.32 -27.94 7.00
CA MET A 140 -6.35 -28.88 7.42
C MET A 140 -7.72 -28.31 7.07
N TRP A 141 -8.44 -29.01 6.19
CA TRP A 141 -9.83 -28.70 5.89
C TRP A 141 -10.77 -29.59 6.71
N ILE A 142 -11.77 -28.99 7.35
CA ILE A 142 -12.79 -29.61 8.19
C ILE A 142 -14.13 -29.51 7.44
N PRO A 143 -14.57 -30.57 6.74
CA PRO A 143 -15.77 -30.53 5.91
C PRO A 143 -17.05 -30.22 6.70
N GLU A 144 -17.15 -30.70 7.94
CA GLU A 144 -18.36 -30.58 8.78
C GLU A 144 -18.71 -29.13 9.10
N THR A 145 -17.69 -28.27 9.22
CA THR A 145 -17.83 -26.84 9.52
C THR A 145 -17.46 -25.94 8.35
N ASN A 146 -17.09 -26.54 7.22
CA ASN A 146 -16.52 -25.88 6.04
C ASN A 146 -15.36 -24.93 6.41
N THR A 147 -14.41 -25.42 7.22
CA THR A 147 -13.32 -24.60 7.77
C THR A 147 -11.97 -25.07 7.26
N LEU A 148 -11.21 -24.17 6.65
CA LEU A 148 -9.81 -24.35 6.29
C LEU A 148 -8.91 -23.73 7.36
N ASN A 149 -7.98 -24.51 7.89
CA ASN A 149 -6.93 -24.02 8.77
C ASN A 149 -5.59 -24.12 8.03
N ILE A 150 -4.84 -23.03 7.96
CA ILE A 150 -3.47 -22.99 7.46
C ILE A 150 -2.54 -22.76 8.64
N PHE A 151 -1.49 -23.55 8.71
CA PHE A 151 -0.43 -23.48 9.70
C PHE A 151 0.86 -23.10 9.00
N ASP A 152 1.34 -21.91 9.27
CA ASP A 152 2.65 -21.48 8.85
C ASP A 152 3.69 -22.06 9.81
N LEU A 153 4.52 -22.97 9.28
CA LEU A 153 5.57 -23.62 10.06
C LEU A 153 6.91 -22.87 10.00
N PHE A 154 6.94 -21.76 9.26
CA PHE A 154 8.16 -21.00 9.06
C PHE A 154 8.56 -20.27 10.34
N SER A 155 9.76 -20.56 10.84
CA SER A 155 10.24 -20.09 12.15
C SER A 155 11.35 -19.02 12.06
N LYS A 156 11.66 -18.56 10.84
CA LYS A 156 12.72 -17.58 10.56
C LYS A 156 12.13 -16.29 9.98
N LYS A 157 12.97 -15.26 9.82
CA LYS A 157 12.61 -14.06 9.04
C LYS A 157 12.18 -14.48 7.63
N ALA A 158 11.02 -13.98 7.20
CA ALA A 158 10.41 -14.31 5.91
C ALA A 158 11.07 -13.60 4.71
N TYR A 159 12.05 -12.74 4.95
CA TYR A 159 12.90 -12.11 3.94
C TYR A 159 14.38 -12.45 4.16
N PRO A 160 15.22 -12.41 3.10
CA PRO A 160 16.63 -12.80 3.18
C PRO A 160 17.52 -11.74 3.85
N ASP A 161 18.76 -12.11 4.20
CA ASP A 161 19.74 -11.19 4.80
C ASP A 161 20.26 -10.13 3.81
N ALA A 162 20.13 -10.39 2.50
CA ALA A 162 20.41 -9.44 1.44
C ALA A 162 19.37 -9.54 0.34
N PHE A 163 18.95 -8.38 -0.18
CA PHE A 163 17.87 -8.27 -1.14
C PHE A 163 18.05 -7.00 -1.97
N TYR A 164 17.92 -7.10 -3.29
CA TYR A 164 18.11 -5.95 -4.18
C TYR A 164 17.18 -6.01 -5.39
N TYR A 165 16.44 -4.93 -5.61
CA TYR A 165 15.46 -4.83 -6.69
C TYR A 165 16.01 -5.00 -8.10
N LYS A 166 17.29 -4.69 -8.34
CA LYS A 166 17.91 -4.88 -9.66
C LYS A 166 17.96 -6.35 -10.08
N ASP A 167 18.02 -7.27 -9.12
CA ASP A 167 18.06 -8.72 -9.40
C ASP A 167 16.67 -9.29 -9.77
N MET A 168 15.63 -8.44 -9.74
CA MET A 168 14.22 -8.82 -9.88
C MET A 168 13.43 -7.85 -10.79
N ASP A 169 14.12 -7.04 -11.59
CA ASP A 169 13.51 -6.03 -12.47
C ASP A 169 12.53 -5.06 -11.76
N LYS A 170 12.73 -4.83 -10.45
CA LYS A 170 11.91 -3.93 -9.62
C LYS A 170 12.54 -2.55 -9.43
N LEU A 171 13.73 -2.31 -9.97
CA LEU A 171 14.44 -1.05 -9.79
C LEU A 171 13.87 0.01 -10.75
N PRO A 172 13.29 1.12 -10.26
CA PRO A 172 12.86 2.21 -11.12
C PRO A 172 14.04 2.86 -11.85
N VAL A 173 13.74 3.61 -12.90
CA VAL A 173 14.75 4.37 -13.64
C VAL A 173 15.34 5.46 -12.73
N VAL A 174 16.67 5.54 -12.66
CA VAL A 174 17.35 6.62 -11.94
C VAL A 174 17.20 7.92 -12.71
N LYS A 175 16.58 8.91 -12.07
CA LYS A 175 16.35 10.24 -12.65
C LYS A 175 17.30 11.29 -12.05
N ASN A 176 17.25 12.51 -12.57
CA ASN A 176 18.13 13.60 -12.14
C ASN A 176 17.33 14.89 -11.86
N GLN A 177 17.35 15.36 -10.61
CA GLN A 177 16.68 16.59 -10.16
C GLN A 177 17.43 17.88 -10.53
N GLY A 178 18.65 17.77 -11.06
CA GLY A 178 19.50 18.91 -11.34
C GLY A 178 19.67 19.81 -10.12
N SER A 179 19.35 21.10 -10.28
CA SER A 179 19.52 22.11 -9.23
C SER A 179 18.25 22.44 -8.45
N LEU A 180 17.13 21.74 -8.69
CA LEU A 180 15.86 22.02 -8.04
C LEU A 180 15.74 21.28 -6.70
N GLY A 181 14.96 21.84 -5.77
CA GLY A 181 14.68 21.30 -4.45
C GLY A 181 13.59 20.21 -4.45
N THR A 182 13.61 19.29 -5.42
CA THR A 182 12.49 18.37 -5.70
C THR A 182 12.77 16.91 -5.34
N CYS A 183 13.80 16.62 -4.53
CA CYS A 183 14.15 15.25 -4.11
C CYS A 183 12.97 14.48 -3.50
N TRP A 184 12.12 15.16 -2.72
CA TRP A 184 10.92 14.60 -2.09
C TRP A 184 9.94 14.01 -3.12
N ALA A 185 9.75 14.70 -4.24
CA ALA A 185 8.86 14.27 -5.31
C ALA A 185 9.47 13.16 -6.17
N PHE A 186 10.80 13.21 -6.43
CA PHE A 186 11.51 12.11 -7.07
C PHE A 186 11.42 10.84 -6.22
N ALA A 187 11.65 10.94 -4.91
CA ALA A 187 11.64 9.80 -4.02
C ALA A 187 10.23 9.20 -3.91
N ALA A 188 9.19 10.04 -3.76
CA ALA A 188 7.81 9.60 -3.71
C ALA A 188 7.38 8.88 -5.01
N LEU A 189 7.60 9.49 -6.17
CA LEU A 189 7.21 8.90 -7.46
C LEU A 189 8.01 7.65 -7.79
N SER A 190 9.29 7.60 -7.43
CA SER A 190 10.11 6.40 -7.62
C SER A 190 9.66 5.25 -6.71
N ALA A 191 9.30 5.55 -5.46
CA ALA A 191 8.71 4.57 -4.55
C ALA A 191 7.39 4.04 -5.13
N LEU A 192 6.53 4.92 -5.66
CA LEU A 192 5.28 4.55 -6.33
C LEU A 192 5.50 3.68 -7.59
N GLU A 193 6.44 4.06 -8.46
CA GLU A 193 6.81 3.29 -9.66
C GLU A 193 7.27 1.88 -9.31
N SER A 194 8.05 1.74 -8.23
CA SER A 194 8.56 0.43 -7.78
C SER A 194 7.46 -0.52 -7.28
N THR A 195 6.32 -0.01 -6.83
CA THR A 195 5.16 -0.82 -6.47
C THR A 195 4.50 -1.45 -7.70
N LEU A 196 4.55 -0.75 -8.84
CA LEU A 196 3.98 -1.22 -10.12
C LEU A 196 4.90 -2.19 -10.85
N LEU A 197 6.22 -2.06 -10.66
CA LEU A 197 7.21 -2.94 -11.26
C LEU A 197 7.18 -4.36 -10.66
N PRO A 198 7.44 -5.41 -11.47
CA PRO A 198 7.73 -5.39 -12.90
C PRO A 198 6.48 -5.52 -13.79
N LYS A 199 5.29 -5.64 -13.18
CA LYS A 199 4.02 -5.87 -13.90
C LYS A 199 3.73 -4.72 -14.87
N GLU A 200 3.85 -3.49 -14.38
CA GLU A 200 3.63 -2.30 -15.18
C GLU A 200 4.82 -1.34 -15.06
N VAL A 201 5.23 -0.81 -16.21
CA VAL A 201 6.37 0.12 -16.29
C VAL A 201 5.83 1.52 -16.51
N TYR A 202 6.00 2.39 -15.52
CA TYR A 202 5.64 3.80 -15.58
C TYR A 202 6.84 4.69 -15.31
N GLU A 203 6.83 5.86 -15.93
CA GLU A 203 7.65 7.00 -15.54
C GLU A 203 6.73 8.19 -15.30
N PHE A 204 6.67 8.66 -14.05
CA PHE A 204 5.80 9.73 -13.62
C PHE A 204 6.51 11.09 -13.62
N ALA A 205 5.73 12.14 -13.91
CA ALA A 205 6.19 13.52 -14.01
C ALA A 205 6.37 14.17 -12.64
N VAL A 206 7.63 14.52 -12.33
CA VAL A 206 7.98 15.24 -11.10
C VAL A 206 7.54 16.71 -11.16
N ASP A 207 7.58 17.34 -12.33
CA ASP A 207 7.16 18.74 -12.48
C ASP A 207 5.69 18.90 -12.14
N HIS A 208 4.82 18.02 -12.65
CA HIS A 208 3.40 18.06 -12.30
C HIS A 208 3.15 17.97 -10.80
N MET A 209 3.80 17.05 -10.08
CA MET A 209 3.66 16.93 -8.63
C MET A 209 4.15 18.20 -7.92
N THR A 210 5.27 18.78 -8.35
CA THR A 210 5.91 19.90 -7.66
C THR A 210 5.30 21.26 -7.99
N ILE A 211 4.59 21.38 -9.12
CA ILE A 211 3.93 22.60 -9.59
C ILE A 211 2.42 22.61 -9.27
N ASN A 212 1.72 21.48 -9.42
CA ASN A 212 0.26 21.39 -9.33
C ASN A 212 -0.26 20.72 -8.04
N ASN A 213 0.50 20.76 -6.94
CA ASN A 213 0.03 20.30 -5.63
C ASN A 213 -0.74 21.38 -4.86
N GLY A 214 -1.40 21.00 -3.76
CA GLY A 214 -2.19 21.91 -2.92
C GLY A 214 -1.38 22.94 -2.09
N PHE A 215 -0.06 22.85 -2.05
CA PHE A 215 0.79 23.69 -1.21
C PHE A 215 1.32 24.92 -1.93
N TYR A 216 1.50 26.00 -1.18
CA TYR A 216 2.13 27.22 -1.64
C TYR A 216 3.67 27.10 -1.59
N GLY A 217 4.31 27.18 -2.75
CA GLY A 217 5.76 27.17 -2.82
C GLY A 217 6.25 27.21 -4.25
N THR A 218 7.57 27.25 -4.39
CA THR A 218 8.28 27.01 -5.63
C THR A 218 9.01 25.68 -5.55
N GLN A 219 9.41 25.11 -6.69
CA GLN A 219 10.20 23.88 -6.75
C GLN A 219 11.55 23.96 -6.00
N ASN A 220 11.98 25.16 -5.58
CA ASN A 220 13.22 25.37 -4.81
C ASN A 220 13.01 25.44 -3.29
N ASP A 221 11.76 25.51 -2.81
CA ASP A 221 11.49 25.63 -1.36
C ASP A 221 11.66 24.29 -0.62
N GLY A 222 11.85 23.17 -1.34
CA GLY A 222 11.88 21.82 -0.75
C GLY A 222 10.48 21.24 -0.54
N GLY A 223 10.40 20.07 0.09
CA GLY A 223 9.14 19.42 0.42
C GLY A 223 9.35 18.16 1.25
N GLU A 224 8.26 17.49 1.58
CA GLU A 224 8.24 16.29 2.42
C GLU A 224 7.24 15.26 1.90
N TYR A 225 7.34 14.02 2.40
CA TYR A 225 6.52 12.90 1.93
C TYR A 225 5.00 13.10 2.14
N THR A 226 4.59 13.88 3.13
CA THR A 226 3.18 14.24 3.39
C THR A 226 2.59 15.09 2.25
N MET A 227 3.38 15.98 1.65
CA MET A 227 2.98 16.78 0.49
C MET A 227 2.76 15.90 -0.74
N ALA A 228 3.69 14.97 -0.99
CA ALA A 228 3.56 14.01 -2.08
C ALA A 228 2.34 13.10 -1.89
N LEU A 229 2.12 12.62 -0.65
CA LEU A 229 0.96 11.81 -0.31
C LEU A 229 -0.35 12.58 -0.51
N ALA A 230 -0.43 13.84 -0.10
CA ALA A 230 -1.63 14.66 -0.30
C ALA A 230 -1.96 14.83 -1.79
N TYR A 231 -0.96 15.13 -2.63
CA TYR A 231 -1.11 15.23 -4.08
C TYR A 231 -1.65 13.92 -4.71
N LEU A 232 -1.08 12.78 -4.31
CA LEU A 232 -1.49 11.46 -4.80
C LEU A 232 -2.89 11.05 -4.29
N ALA A 233 -3.17 11.27 -3.01
CA ALA A 233 -4.45 10.96 -2.37
C ALA A 233 -5.60 11.85 -2.87
N ALA A 234 -5.29 13.06 -3.34
CA ALA A 234 -6.27 13.96 -3.94
C ALA A 234 -6.54 13.67 -5.43
N TRP A 235 -5.91 12.63 -6.01
CA TRP A 235 -5.97 12.28 -7.43
C TRP A 235 -5.56 13.42 -8.37
N GLN A 236 -4.68 14.31 -7.90
CA GLN A 236 -4.06 15.33 -8.76
C GLN A 236 -3.02 14.71 -9.72
N GLY A 237 -2.60 13.48 -9.45
CA GLY A 237 -1.88 12.61 -10.36
C GLY A 237 -1.60 11.24 -9.72
N PRO A 238 -0.53 10.54 -10.12
CA PRO A 238 0.56 11.00 -10.98
C PRO A 238 0.16 11.08 -12.46
N VAL A 239 0.94 11.81 -13.26
CA VAL A 239 0.80 11.90 -14.72
C VAL A 239 2.06 11.37 -15.41
N TYR A 240 2.01 11.05 -16.69
CA TYR A 240 3.19 10.54 -17.41
C TYR A 240 4.28 11.61 -17.56
N ALA A 241 5.54 11.22 -17.33
CA ALA A 241 6.70 12.08 -17.56
C ALA A 241 6.85 12.52 -19.04
N ALA A 242 6.30 11.74 -19.98
CA ALA A 242 6.28 12.09 -21.39
C ALA A 242 5.33 13.26 -21.71
N ASP A 243 4.29 13.46 -20.89
CA ASP A 243 3.30 14.53 -21.07
C ASP A 243 3.68 15.81 -20.31
N ASP A 244 4.54 15.70 -19.29
CA ASP A 244 5.09 16.82 -18.52
C ASP A 244 6.60 16.65 -18.24
N PRO A 245 7.46 17.03 -19.20
CA PRO A 245 8.91 16.83 -19.13
C PRO A 245 9.57 17.66 -18.01
N TYR A 246 10.41 17.00 -17.21
CA TYR A 246 11.04 17.64 -16.05
C TYR A 246 12.02 18.77 -16.39
N GLY A 247 11.91 19.87 -15.63
CA GLY A 247 12.88 20.96 -15.57
C GLY A 247 12.73 22.01 -16.67
N ASP A 248 11.63 22.01 -17.42
CA ASP A 248 11.35 23.03 -18.43
C ASP A 248 10.62 24.28 -17.87
N GLY A 249 10.14 24.18 -16.62
CA GLY A 249 9.49 25.25 -15.88
C GLY A 249 8.02 25.47 -16.24
N VAL A 250 7.39 24.52 -16.93
CA VAL A 250 5.99 24.53 -17.33
C VAL A 250 5.35 23.22 -16.87
N SER A 251 4.07 23.26 -16.48
CA SER A 251 3.27 22.04 -16.32
C SER A 251 1.91 22.26 -16.97
N PRO A 252 1.43 21.38 -17.87
CA PRO A 252 0.15 21.57 -18.53
C PRO A 252 -1.05 21.38 -17.59
N ASP A 253 -2.01 22.32 -17.63
CA ASP A 253 -3.20 22.31 -16.75
C ASP A 253 -4.20 21.17 -17.01
N ASN A 254 -4.09 20.47 -18.14
CA ASN A 254 -5.10 19.52 -18.62
C ASN A 254 -4.68 18.05 -18.51
N LEU A 255 -3.68 17.76 -17.69
CA LEU A 255 -3.27 16.39 -17.39
C LEU A 255 -4.17 15.81 -16.29
N SER A 256 -4.29 14.50 -16.27
CA SER A 256 -5.12 13.78 -15.31
C SER A 256 -4.35 12.59 -14.80
N ALA A 257 -4.68 12.17 -13.57
CA ALA A 257 -4.06 11.01 -12.96
C ALA A 257 -4.14 9.78 -13.88
N VAL A 258 -3.06 9.02 -13.94
CA VAL A 258 -2.97 7.76 -14.70
C VAL A 258 -3.00 6.53 -13.80
N LYS A 259 -2.87 6.75 -12.48
CA LYS A 259 -3.05 5.79 -11.40
C LYS A 259 -3.68 6.51 -10.21
N HIS A 260 -4.40 5.77 -9.37
CA HIS A 260 -4.97 6.28 -8.13
C HIS A 260 -4.29 5.61 -6.94
N VAL A 261 -3.76 6.41 -6.01
CA VAL A 261 -3.22 5.89 -4.75
C VAL A 261 -4.35 5.74 -3.75
N GLN A 262 -4.56 4.52 -3.29
CA GLN A 262 -5.60 4.16 -2.32
C GLN A 262 -5.06 3.71 -0.98
N GLU A 263 -3.80 3.30 -0.92
CA GLU A 263 -3.15 2.98 0.34
C GLU A 263 -1.68 3.40 0.35
N ALA A 264 -1.29 4.09 1.42
CA ALA A 264 0.11 4.38 1.71
C ALA A 264 0.37 4.20 3.21
N ARG A 265 1.43 3.45 3.56
CA ARG A 265 1.79 3.13 4.94
C ARG A 265 3.01 3.93 5.38
N ILE A 266 2.90 4.56 6.55
CA ILE A 266 3.99 5.27 7.23
C ILE A 266 4.58 4.35 8.28
N ILE A 267 5.88 4.07 8.15
CA ILE A 267 6.60 3.12 8.99
C ILE A 267 7.30 3.87 10.13
N SER A 268 7.23 3.32 11.35
CA SER A 268 7.84 3.94 12.53
C SER A 268 9.33 4.17 12.38
N ALA A 269 9.83 5.23 13.02
CA ALA A 269 11.23 5.59 12.99
C ALA A 269 12.13 4.43 13.46
N LYS A 270 13.16 4.14 12.67
CA LYS A 270 14.17 3.09 12.87
C LYS A 270 13.62 1.66 12.96
N ASP A 271 12.38 1.43 12.52
CA ASP A 271 11.78 0.10 12.43
C ASP A 271 12.29 -0.63 11.16
N PHE A 272 13.58 -0.97 11.16
CA PHE A 272 14.27 -1.53 9.99
C PHE A 272 13.69 -2.87 9.55
N ASP A 273 13.19 -3.68 10.48
CA ASP A 273 12.55 -4.94 10.13
C ASP A 273 11.27 -4.69 9.33
N THR A 274 10.43 -3.73 9.74
CA THR A 274 9.22 -3.36 8.97
C THR A 274 9.58 -2.68 7.64
N ILE A 275 10.63 -1.86 7.58
CA ILE A 275 11.11 -1.27 6.31
C ILE A 275 11.49 -2.37 5.32
N LYS A 276 12.30 -3.35 5.74
CA LYS A 276 12.69 -4.48 4.90
C LYS A 276 11.49 -5.31 4.47
N GLU A 277 10.55 -5.55 5.39
CA GLU A 277 9.32 -6.27 5.11
C GLU A 277 8.49 -5.56 4.02
N MET A 278 8.32 -4.25 4.11
CA MET A 278 7.58 -3.45 3.12
C MET A 278 8.27 -3.43 1.75
N VAL A 279 9.60 -3.28 1.73
CA VAL A 279 10.42 -3.39 0.50
C VAL A 279 10.30 -4.79 -0.11
N PHE A 280 10.26 -5.83 0.70
CA PHE A 280 10.13 -7.20 0.22
C PHE A 280 8.75 -7.50 -0.39
N LYS A 281 7.67 -7.03 0.27
CA LYS A 281 6.28 -7.37 -0.05
C LYS A 281 5.66 -6.48 -1.11
N TYR A 282 5.84 -5.16 -0.99
CA TYR A 282 5.04 -4.18 -1.74
C TYR A 282 5.89 -3.38 -2.72
N GLY A 283 6.76 -2.51 -2.20
CA GLY A 283 7.46 -1.51 -3.00
C GLY A 283 8.55 -0.83 -2.20
N ALA A 284 9.39 -0.07 -2.89
CA ALA A 284 10.47 0.66 -2.29
C ALA A 284 9.94 1.70 -1.27
N VAL A 285 10.76 1.99 -0.27
CA VAL A 285 10.40 2.90 0.82
C VAL A 285 11.10 4.23 0.60
N GLN A 286 10.35 5.32 0.46
CA GLN A 286 10.94 6.68 0.53
C GLN A 286 11.41 6.93 1.95
N THR A 287 12.60 7.51 2.09
CA THR A 287 13.16 7.91 3.37
C THR A 287 14.02 9.17 3.24
N SER A 288 14.40 9.75 4.38
CA SER A 288 15.14 11.00 4.43
C SER A 288 16.54 10.82 5.01
N LEU A 289 17.49 11.59 4.50
CA LEU A 289 18.87 11.67 4.93
C LEU A 289 19.25 13.12 5.23
N TYR A 290 20.26 13.27 6.08
CA TYR A 290 21.11 14.44 6.01
C TYR A 290 22.27 14.11 5.06
N THR A 291 22.52 14.98 4.09
CA THR A 291 23.68 14.91 3.21
C THR A 291 24.37 16.27 3.11
N SER A 292 25.70 16.25 3.20
CA SER A 292 26.53 17.42 2.90
C SER A 292 26.85 17.56 1.42
N LEU A 293 26.57 16.53 0.61
CA LEU A 293 26.73 16.53 -0.83
C LEU A 293 25.62 17.35 -1.48
N LYS A 294 25.97 18.09 -2.55
CA LYS A 294 25.01 18.92 -3.30
C LYS A 294 24.62 18.35 -4.66
N ASP A 295 25.51 17.58 -5.26
CA ASP A 295 25.34 16.99 -6.59
C ASP A 295 26.25 15.77 -6.75
N GLU A 296 26.28 15.19 -7.94
CA GLU A 296 27.03 13.96 -8.24
C GLU A 296 28.56 14.13 -8.23
N LYS A 297 29.08 15.36 -8.20
CA LYS A 297 30.51 15.68 -8.28
C LYS A 297 31.10 16.18 -6.97
N ASP A 298 30.26 16.47 -5.97
CA ASP A 298 30.70 16.96 -4.67
C ASP A 298 31.39 15.85 -3.86
N ASP A 299 32.22 16.25 -2.89
CA ASP A 299 32.92 15.33 -2.00
C ASP A 299 32.46 15.54 -0.55
N SER A 300 32.50 14.47 0.24
CA SER A 300 32.07 14.50 1.63
C SER A 300 32.89 13.54 2.47
N GLU A 301 33.26 13.96 3.67
CA GLU A 301 33.91 13.07 4.64
C GLU A 301 33.03 11.86 5.00
N PHE A 302 31.71 11.96 4.84
CA PHE A 302 30.74 10.92 5.13
C PHE A 302 30.48 9.97 3.96
N TYR A 303 31.03 10.26 2.77
CA TYR A 303 30.79 9.50 1.55
C TYR A 303 32.07 8.87 1.00
N ASN A 304 32.08 7.55 0.83
CA ASN A 304 33.13 6.83 0.12
C ASN A 304 32.70 6.60 -1.34
N PRO A 305 33.26 7.34 -2.32
CA PRO A 305 32.89 7.17 -3.73
C PRO A 305 33.39 5.85 -4.34
N ILE A 306 34.41 5.20 -3.77
CA ILE A 306 34.96 3.93 -4.29
C ILE A 306 33.96 2.79 -4.10
N THR A 307 33.29 2.79 -2.95
CA THR A 307 32.32 1.76 -2.55
C THR A 307 30.88 2.27 -2.64
N SER A 308 30.67 3.53 -3.02
CA SER A 308 29.37 4.22 -3.00
C SER A 308 28.70 4.10 -1.63
N ALA A 309 29.44 4.30 -0.54
CA ALA A 309 28.95 4.09 0.82
C ALA A 309 28.85 5.40 1.60
N TYR A 310 27.69 5.66 2.21
CA TYR A 310 27.39 6.87 2.96
C TYR A 310 27.03 6.56 4.41
N CYS A 311 27.56 7.33 5.35
CA CYS A 311 27.12 7.26 6.75
C CYS A 311 27.38 8.57 7.48
N TYR A 312 26.29 9.22 7.91
CA TYR A 312 26.34 10.40 8.77
C TYR A 312 25.90 10.08 10.19
N ILE A 313 26.80 10.29 11.16
CA ILE A 313 26.54 10.12 12.60
C ILE A 313 26.67 11.48 13.29
N GLY A 314 25.59 12.25 13.29
CA GLY A 314 25.57 13.59 13.87
C GLY A 314 24.16 14.09 14.14
N THR A 315 24.00 15.37 14.43
CA THR A 315 22.73 15.94 14.92
C THR A 315 21.97 16.77 13.88
N GLU A 316 22.50 16.88 12.66
CA GLU A 316 21.84 17.63 11.60
C GLU A 316 20.54 16.95 11.17
N LYS A 317 19.53 17.79 10.91
CA LYS A 317 18.22 17.38 10.42
C LYS A 317 18.32 16.92 8.97
N PRO A 318 17.40 16.05 8.51
CA PRO A 318 17.39 15.63 7.11
C PRO A 318 17.20 16.83 6.18
N ASN A 319 17.83 16.75 5.00
CA ASN A 319 17.77 17.75 3.94
C ASN A 319 17.65 17.14 2.53
N HIS A 320 17.57 15.81 2.43
CA HIS A 320 17.49 15.09 1.17
C HIS A 320 16.66 13.82 1.31
N ASP A 321 15.88 13.49 0.29
CA ASP A 321 15.07 12.27 0.25
C ASP A 321 15.63 11.28 -0.76
N VAL A 322 15.61 10.00 -0.40
CA VAL A 322 16.08 8.87 -1.21
C VAL A 322 15.12 7.71 -1.08
N VAL A 323 15.35 6.65 -1.85
CA VAL A 323 14.45 5.49 -1.90
C VAL A 323 15.22 4.22 -1.56
N ILE A 324 14.77 3.50 -0.52
CA ILE A 324 15.32 2.19 -0.15
C ILE A 324 14.78 1.13 -1.11
N VAL A 325 15.68 0.58 -1.94
CA VAL A 325 15.38 -0.43 -2.98
C VAL A 325 15.97 -1.81 -2.65
N GLY A 326 16.48 -1.98 -1.44
CA GLY A 326 17.11 -3.20 -0.99
C GLY A 326 17.93 -3.01 0.29
N TRP A 327 18.61 -4.07 0.69
CA TRP A 327 19.54 -4.09 1.82
C TRP A 327 20.57 -5.21 1.67
N ASP A 328 21.66 -5.08 2.43
CA ASP A 328 22.65 -6.14 2.63
C ASP A 328 23.13 -6.07 4.09
N ASP A 329 22.71 -7.05 4.90
CA ASP A 329 23.04 -7.14 6.33
C ASP A 329 24.52 -7.44 6.59
N ASN A 330 25.26 -7.87 5.56
CA ASN A 330 26.68 -8.16 5.64
C ASN A 330 27.52 -7.15 4.85
N TYR A 331 26.94 -6.01 4.45
CA TYR A 331 27.69 -4.96 3.77
C TYR A 331 28.78 -4.41 4.70
N SER A 332 30.04 -4.64 4.32
CA SER A 332 31.18 -4.43 5.21
C SER A 332 31.27 -3.00 5.71
N LYS A 333 31.44 -2.84 7.02
CA LYS A 333 31.69 -1.55 7.67
C LYS A 333 32.95 -0.83 7.18
N ASP A 334 33.93 -1.58 6.68
CA ASP A 334 35.18 -1.02 6.16
C ASP A 334 34.98 -0.30 4.81
N ASN A 335 33.79 -0.42 4.21
CA ASN A 335 33.42 0.35 3.02
C ASN A 335 33.08 1.80 3.33
N PHE A 336 32.77 2.16 4.58
CA PHE A 336 32.41 3.53 4.97
C PHE A 336 33.64 4.33 5.41
N ASN A 337 33.63 5.64 5.15
CA ASN A 337 34.65 6.55 5.70
C ASN A 337 34.46 6.77 7.21
N THR A 338 33.21 6.73 7.67
CA THR A 338 32.84 6.87 9.08
C THR A 338 33.13 5.57 9.82
N GLU A 339 33.83 5.65 10.95
CA GLU A 339 34.06 4.48 11.82
C GLU A 339 32.72 4.04 12.45
N ILE A 340 32.26 2.85 12.09
CA ILE A 340 31.02 2.24 12.61
C ILE A 340 31.29 0.86 13.24
N GLU A 341 30.36 0.41 14.09
CA GLU A 341 30.60 -0.75 14.95
C GLU A 341 30.42 -2.09 14.21
N ALA A 342 29.43 -2.19 13.31
CA ALA A 342 29.04 -3.42 12.62
C ALA A 342 28.71 -3.21 11.15
N ASP A 343 28.70 -4.32 10.41
CA ASP A 343 28.27 -4.40 9.01
C ASP A 343 26.77 -4.14 8.88
N GLY A 344 26.34 -3.84 7.65
CA GLY A 344 24.93 -3.71 7.30
C GLY A 344 24.56 -2.35 6.72
N ALA A 345 23.83 -2.37 5.61
CA ALA A 345 23.40 -1.17 4.91
C ALA A 345 22.10 -1.36 4.16
N PHE A 346 21.33 -0.29 4.05
CA PHE A 346 20.29 -0.16 3.02
C PHE A 346 20.93 0.17 1.68
N ILE A 347 20.36 -0.38 0.62
CA ILE A 347 20.67 -0.02 -0.77
C ILE A 347 19.68 1.06 -1.18
N CYS A 348 20.17 2.26 -1.45
CA CYS A 348 19.36 3.43 -1.73
C CYS A 348 19.55 3.89 -3.18
N MET A 349 18.45 4.31 -3.80
CA MET A 349 18.41 5.00 -5.07
C MET A 349 18.33 6.51 -4.84
N ASN A 350 19.18 7.25 -5.55
CA ASN A 350 19.25 8.71 -5.48
C ASN A 350 18.61 9.37 -6.73
N SER A 351 18.39 10.69 -6.67
CA SER A 351 17.83 11.53 -7.72
C SER A 351 18.85 12.49 -8.34
N TRP A 352 20.14 12.13 -8.34
CA TRP A 352 21.23 12.92 -8.95
C TRP A 352 21.77 12.31 -10.26
N GLY A 353 20.97 11.44 -10.88
CA GLY A 353 21.33 10.74 -12.10
C GLY A 353 22.32 9.59 -11.89
N GLU A 354 22.53 8.82 -12.96
CA GLU A 354 23.33 7.59 -12.95
C GLU A 354 24.81 7.80 -12.64
N ALA A 355 25.30 9.03 -12.80
CA ALA A 355 26.70 9.37 -12.51
C ALA A 355 27.02 9.39 -11.00
N PHE A 356 26.01 9.50 -10.14
CA PHE A 356 26.20 9.42 -8.69
C PHE A 356 26.32 7.96 -8.24
N GLY A 357 27.29 7.67 -7.36
CA GLY A 357 27.51 6.32 -6.84
C GLY A 357 27.72 5.30 -7.95
N LYS A 358 27.02 4.16 -7.84
CA LYS A 358 27.04 3.10 -8.83
C LYS A 358 25.72 3.09 -9.59
N ASP A 359 25.70 3.75 -10.74
CA ASP A 359 24.51 3.89 -11.59
C ASP A 359 23.34 4.56 -10.84
N GLY A 360 23.60 5.57 -10.00
CA GLY A 360 22.60 6.25 -9.17
C GLY A 360 22.30 5.56 -7.83
N ILE A 361 22.94 4.43 -7.56
CA ILE A 361 22.72 3.60 -6.37
C ILE A 361 23.89 3.74 -5.40
N PHE A 362 23.58 3.75 -4.11
CA PHE A 362 24.57 3.86 -3.04
C PHE A 362 24.09 3.15 -1.77
N TYR A 363 25.02 2.83 -0.88
CA TYR A 363 24.77 2.12 0.36
C TYR A 363 24.71 3.11 1.52
N VAL A 364 23.68 3.05 2.34
CA VAL A 364 23.55 3.86 3.55
C VAL A 364 23.62 2.94 4.76
N SER A 365 24.59 3.17 5.64
CA SER A 365 24.77 2.35 6.84
C SER A 365 23.52 2.38 7.72
N TYR A 366 23.20 1.26 8.36
CA TYR A 366 22.19 1.22 9.43
C TYR A 366 22.49 2.16 10.61
N TYR A 367 23.75 2.57 10.78
CA TYR A 367 24.17 3.53 11.79
C TYR A 367 23.97 4.99 11.39
N ASP A 368 23.59 5.28 10.14
CA ASP A 368 23.27 6.65 9.75
C ASP A 368 22.15 7.21 10.65
N THR A 369 22.28 8.47 11.07
CA THR A 369 21.35 9.05 12.05
C THR A 369 19.96 9.22 11.48
N ASN A 370 19.82 9.54 10.20
CA ASN A 370 18.56 9.93 9.59
C ASN A 370 17.86 8.79 8.83
N ILE A 371 18.62 7.85 8.24
CA ILE A 371 18.04 6.74 7.46
C ILE A 371 16.96 6.01 8.26
N GLY A 372 15.78 5.80 7.66
CA GLY A 372 14.74 5.05 8.33
C GLY A 372 13.98 5.84 9.42
N ILE A 373 14.16 7.16 9.61
CA ILE A 373 13.35 7.94 10.56
C ILE A 373 11.97 8.28 9.97
N HIS A 374 11.96 8.79 8.75
CA HIS A 374 10.76 9.14 7.99
C HIS A 374 10.63 8.13 6.88
N ASN A 375 9.51 7.40 6.83
CA ASN A 375 9.36 6.26 5.92
C ASN A 375 7.94 6.19 5.39
N ILE A 376 7.80 6.09 4.08
CA ILE A 376 6.51 5.83 3.44
C ILE A 376 6.68 4.82 2.31
N VAL A 377 5.68 3.95 2.17
CA VAL A 377 5.52 3.01 1.06
C VAL A 377 4.10 3.13 0.52
N TYR A 378 3.95 3.04 -0.80
CA TYR A 378 2.65 3.03 -1.47
C TYR A 378 2.25 1.58 -1.72
N THR A 379 1.23 1.10 -1.02
CA THR A 379 0.83 -0.32 -1.00
C THR A 379 -0.45 -0.58 -1.79
N GLY A 380 -1.25 0.46 -2.04
CA GLY A 380 -2.46 0.40 -2.87
C GLY A 380 -2.36 1.42 -3.99
N VAL A 381 -2.04 0.95 -5.20
CA VAL A 381 -1.93 1.76 -6.42
C VAL A 381 -2.77 1.11 -7.49
N GLU A 382 -3.85 1.77 -7.87
CA GLU A 382 -4.92 1.19 -8.68
C GLU A 382 -5.07 1.93 -10.02
N ASP A 383 -5.76 1.28 -10.95
CA ASP A 383 -6.18 1.92 -12.19
C ASP A 383 -7.24 2.99 -11.94
N VAL A 384 -7.28 3.98 -12.84
CA VAL A 384 -8.18 5.14 -12.74
C VAL A 384 -9.66 4.81 -12.92
N GLY A 385 -9.97 3.57 -13.29
CA GLY A 385 -11.34 3.07 -13.42
C GLY A 385 -11.96 2.56 -12.12
N ASN A 386 -11.23 2.62 -10.99
CA ASN A 386 -11.69 2.13 -9.69
C ASN A 386 -12.89 2.91 -9.14
N TYR A 387 -12.92 4.24 -9.29
CA TYR A 387 -14.13 5.05 -9.04
C TYR A 387 -14.31 6.20 -10.03
N ASP A 388 -15.57 6.57 -10.30
CA ASP A 388 -15.91 7.64 -11.24
C ASP A 388 -15.73 9.06 -10.67
N SER A 389 -15.91 9.24 -9.35
CA SER A 389 -15.81 10.57 -8.71
C SER A 389 -15.27 10.49 -7.27
N ILE A 390 -14.53 11.52 -6.89
CA ILE A 390 -14.03 11.78 -5.53
C ILE A 390 -14.66 13.06 -4.95
N TYR A 391 -15.18 12.97 -3.74
CA TYR A 391 -15.65 14.11 -2.94
C TYR A 391 -14.64 14.37 -1.83
N GLN A 392 -14.07 15.57 -1.81
CA GLN A 392 -12.99 15.95 -0.92
C GLN A 392 -12.94 17.47 -0.70
N SER A 393 -12.29 17.88 0.39
CA SER A 393 -12.04 19.27 0.76
C SER A 393 -10.72 19.37 1.53
N ASP A 394 -9.73 18.56 1.13
CA ASP A 394 -8.48 18.40 1.86
C ASP A 394 -7.27 18.20 0.91
N LEU A 395 -7.04 19.19 0.04
CA LEU A 395 -5.97 19.12 -0.97
C LEU A 395 -4.56 19.21 -0.37
N CYS A 396 -4.40 19.77 0.84
CA CYS A 396 -3.14 19.69 1.58
C CYS A 396 -3.03 18.40 2.43
N GLY A 397 -4.10 17.61 2.54
CA GLY A 397 -4.11 16.37 3.30
C GLY A 397 -3.72 16.54 4.77
N TRP A 398 -2.95 15.59 5.30
CA TRP A 398 -2.61 15.55 6.73
C TRP A 398 -1.51 16.57 7.11
N VAL A 399 -1.95 17.80 7.43
CA VAL A 399 -1.10 18.89 7.95
C VAL A 399 -1.12 18.94 9.48
N GLY A 400 -2.25 18.58 10.09
CA GLY A 400 -2.47 18.69 11.52
C GLY A 400 -3.34 17.58 12.10
N GLN A 401 -3.58 17.70 13.40
CA GLN A 401 -4.38 16.75 14.16
C GLN A 401 -5.40 17.44 15.06
N LEU A 402 -6.61 16.89 15.10
CA LEU A 402 -7.74 17.35 15.92
C LEU A 402 -8.27 16.22 16.82
N GLY A 403 -8.80 16.58 17.98
CA GLY A 403 -9.39 15.64 18.93
C GLY A 403 -9.59 16.22 20.33
N TYR A 404 -9.82 15.35 21.30
CA TYR A 404 -10.31 15.72 22.64
C TYR A 404 -9.40 15.28 23.79
N MET A 405 -8.08 15.19 23.56
CA MET A 405 -7.14 14.57 24.52
C MET A 405 -7.55 13.13 24.84
N LYS A 406 -7.96 12.41 23.78
CA LYS A 406 -8.47 11.04 23.81
C LYS A 406 -8.02 10.33 22.55
N ASP A 407 -7.76 9.04 22.71
CA ASP A 407 -7.43 8.11 21.62
C ASP A 407 -8.59 7.92 20.64
N THR A 408 -9.81 8.28 21.05
CA THR A 408 -11.05 8.06 20.30
C THR A 408 -11.77 9.37 20.04
N ALA A 409 -12.22 9.60 18.80
CA ALA A 409 -13.10 10.71 18.42
C ALA A 409 -13.94 10.35 17.19
N TYR A 410 -14.99 11.14 16.95
CA TYR A 410 -15.80 11.08 15.72
C TYR A 410 -15.51 12.31 14.88
N PHE A 411 -15.40 12.12 13.57
CA PHE A 411 -15.39 13.20 12.59
C PHE A 411 -16.31 12.86 11.43
N ALA A 412 -16.80 13.89 10.76
CA ALA A 412 -17.70 13.74 9.64
C ALA A 412 -17.41 14.82 8.60
N ASN A 413 -17.74 14.52 7.35
CA ASN A 413 -17.80 15.52 6.29
C ASN A 413 -19.11 15.34 5.52
N VAL A 414 -19.64 16.44 5.00
CA VAL A 414 -20.93 16.48 4.30
C VAL A 414 -20.70 16.81 2.85
N TYR A 415 -21.28 16.01 1.97
CA TYR A 415 -21.15 16.14 0.52
C TYR A 415 -22.52 16.28 -0.13
N THR A 416 -22.51 16.73 -1.38
CA THR A 416 -23.70 16.77 -2.23
C THR A 416 -23.42 15.93 -3.47
N ALA A 417 -24.20 14.87 -3.67
CA ALA A 417 -24.07 13.99 -4.83
C ALA A 417 -24.28 14.79 -6.13
N GLY A 418 -23.31 14.73 -7.04
CA GLY A 418 -23.33 15.43 -8.31
C GLY A 418 -24.20 14.73 -9.37
N SER A 419 -24.52 13.45 -9.16
CA SER A 419 -25.33 12.66 -10.07
C SER A 419 -26.10 11.54 -9.35
N HIS A 420 -26.86 10.75 -10.10
CA HIS A 420 -27.41 9.51 -9.57
C HIS A 420 -26.34 8.42 -9.61
N GLU A 421 -25.85 8.04 -8.44
CA GLU A 421 -24.60 7.29 -8.26
C GLU A 421 -24.66 6.41 -7.02
N THR A 422 -23.64 5.60 -6.83
CA THR A 422 -23.43 4.77 -5.66
C THR A 422 -22.19 5.23 -4.90
N LEU A 423 -22.29 5.36 -3.59
CA LEU A 423 -21.15 5.53 -2.68
C LEU A 423 -20.55 4.17 -2.39
N GLU A 424 -19.26 4.04 -2.69
CA GLU A 424 -18.55 2.76 -2.73
C GLU A 424 -17.45 2.66 -1.68
N ALA A 425 -16.79 3.78 -1.38
CA ALA A 425 -15.68 3.79 -0.43
C ALA A 425 -15.50 5.14 0.24
N VAL A 426 -14.70 5.16 1.30
CA VAL A 426 -14.24 6.38 1.97
C VAL A 426 -12.75 6.27 2.23
N SER A 427 -12.04 7.39 2.25
CA SER A 427 -10.64 7.40 2.69
C SER A 427 -10.38 8.42 3.79
N PHE A 428 -9.42 8.09 4.63
CA PHE A 428 -8.97 8.92 5.73
C PHE A 428 -7.59 8.44 6.20
N TYR A 429 -6.98 9.22 7.11
CA TYR A 429 -5.65 8.91 7.63
C TYR A 429 -5.72 8.19 8.98
N ALA A 430 -4.94 7.12 9.11
CA ALA A 430 -4.57 6.56 10.40
C ALA A 430 -3.36 7.34 10.94
N THR A 431 -3.53 8.01 12.08
CA THR A 431 -2.49 8.88 12.63
C THR A 431 -1.46 8.14 13.50
N GLY A 432 -1.61 6.83 13.65
CA GLY A 432 -0.76 5.96 14.45
C GLY A 432 -1.02 4.47 14.18
N LYS A 433 -0.19 3.60 14.77
CA LYS A 433 -0.33 2.14 14.66
C LYS A 433 -1.60 1.63 15.35
N ASN A 434 -2.11 0.48 14.90
CA ASN A 434 -3.28 -0.21 15.47
C ASN A 434 -4.52 0.70 15.55
N THR A 435 -4.76 1.48 14.49
CA THR A 435 -5.88 2.42 14.42
C THR A 435 -7.14 1.67 14.03
N GLY A 436 -8.07 1.54 14.96
CA GLY A 436 -9.42 1.01 14.70
C GLY A 436 -10.36 2.08 14.15
N TYR A 437 -11.31 1.69 13.31
CA TYR A 437 -12.31 2.59 12.76
C TYR A 437 -13.69 1.95 12.65
N GLU A 438 -14.72 2.79 12.68
CA GLU A 438 -16.10 2.46 12.32
C GLU A 438 -16.63 3.59 11.40
N VAL A 439 -17.10 3.23 10.21
CA VAL A 439 -17.70 4.15 9.23
C VAL A 439 -19.22 4.11 9.33
N TYR A 440 -19.84 5.29 9.27
CA TYR A 440 -21.28 5.45 9.25
C TYR A 440 -21.74 6.38 8.14
N PHE A 441 -22.97 6.17 7.68
CA PHE A 441 -23.61 6.97 6.64
C PHE A 441 -24.87 7.68 7.16
N VAL A 442 -25.06 8.94 6.74
CA VAL A 442 -26.27 9.74 7.01
C VAL A 442 -26.87 10.22 5.69
N PRO A 443 -28.05 9.70 5.28
CA PRO A 443 -28.74 10.19 4.10
C PRO A 443 -29.47 11.52 4.38
N ASN A 444 -29.75 12.28 3.32
CA ASN A 444 -30.59 13.49 3.37
C ASN A 444 -30.20 14.48 4.50
N PHE A 445 -28.92 14.78 4.64
CA PHE A 445 -28.39 15.69 5.65
C PHE A 445 -28.95 17.10 5.48
N ARG A 446 -29.47 17.68 6.56
CA ARG A 446 -30.00 19.07 6.59
C ARG A 446 -29.23 19.98 7.54
N ASP A 447 -28.90 19.43 8.70
CA ASP A 447 -28.21 20.08 9.80
C ASP A 447 -27.69 19.00 10.78
N THR A 448 -27.03 19.42 11.85
CA THR A 448 -26.41 18.52 12.85
C THR A 448 -27.39 17.57 13.55
N GLU A 449 -28.70 17.82 13.53
CA GLU A 449 -29.68 16.86 14.07
C GLU A 449 -29.78 15.61 13.20
N SER A 450 -29.42 15.71 11.91
CA SER A 450 -29.43 14.60 10.96
C SER A 450 -28.46 13.48 11.35
N PHE A 451 -27.38 13.80 12.07
CA PHE A 451 -26.40 12.82 12.58
C PHE A 451 -27.02 11.74 13.49
N LYS A 452 -28.17 12.01 14.10
CA LYS A 452 -28.93 11.00 14.88
C LYS A 452 -29.43 9.83 14.04
N ASN A 453 -29.47 9.99 12.71
CA ASN A 453 -29.91 8.98 11.76
C ASN A 453 -28.74 8.18 11.15
N MET A 454 -27.52 8.31 11.68
CA MET A 454 -26.35 7.58 11.18
C MET A 454 -26.56 6.07 11.24
N ARG A 455 -26.08 5.37 10.21
CA ARG A 455 -26.19 3.91 10.08
C ARG A 455 -24.79 3.33 9.91
N PRO A 456 -24.43 2.24 10.62
CA PRO A 456 -23.14 1.60 10.45
C PRO A 456 -23.01 1.09 9.01
N VAL A 457 -21.82 1.22 8.45
CA VAL A 457 -21.47 0.74 7.10
C VAL A 457 -20.44 -0.37 7.21
N ILE A 458 -19.27 -0.06 7.77
CA ILE A 458 -18.15 -0.99 7.90
C ILE A 458 -17.26 -0.61 9.09
N SER A 459 -16.48 -1.55 9.59
CA SER A 459 -15.47 -1.32 10.64
C SER A 459 -14.24 -2.18 10.40
N GLY A 460 -13.08 -1.73 10.86
CA GLY A 460 -11.83 -2.44 10.71
C GLY A 460 -10.71 -1.84 11.53
N GLU A 461 -9.47 -2.23 11.22
CA GLU A 461 -8.27 -1.75 11.89
C GLU A 461 -7.10 -1.66 10.90
N PHE A 462 -6.27 -0.64 11.06
CA PHE A 462 -5.02 -0.46 10.34
C PHE A 462 -3.84 -0.69 11.27
N LEU A 463 -2.92 -1.56 10.86
CA LEU A 463 -1.70 -1.86 11.64
C LEU A 463 -0.74 -0.67 11.69
N ASN A 464 -0.57 0.04 10.58
CA ASN A 464 0.36 1.15 10.45
C ASN A 464 -0.36 2.51 10.40
N ALA A 465 0.36 3.58 10.67
CA ALA A 465 -0.09 4.91 10.31
C ALA A 465 -0.08 5.03 8.78
N GLY A 466 -0.86 5.95 8.21
CA GLY A 466 -0.94 6.07 6.75
C GLY A 466 -2.23 6.68 6.24
N TYR A 467 -2.41 6.56 4.93
CA TYR A 467 -3.63 6.89 4.21
C TYR A 467 -4.26 5.58 3.71
N TYR A 468 -5.57 5.44 3.91
CA TYR A 468 -6.29 4.22 3.60
C TYR A 468 -7.63 4.54 2.96
N THR A 469 -7.98 3.78 1.93
CA THR A 469 -9.32 3.72 1.35
C THR A 469 -10.00 2.46 1.84
N VAL A 470 -11.24 2.60 2.30
CA VAL A 470 -12.06 1.52 2.84
C VAL A 470 -13.25 1.32 1.92
N ASP A 471 -13.21 0.23 1.16
CA ASP A 471 -14.33 -0.24 0.36
C ASP A 471 -15.50 -0.71 1.21
N PHE A 472 -16.72 -0.46 0.70
CA PHE A 472 -17.94 -0.94 1.33
C PHE A 472 -18.32 -2.30 0.76
N ASP A 473 -18.73 -3.21 1.64
CA ASP A 473 -19.27 -4.51 1.23
C ASP A 473 -20.57 -4.36 0.40
N GLU A 474 -21.34 -3.30 0.66
CA GLU A 474 -22.58 -2.97 -0.05
C GLU A 474 -22.58 -1.49 -0.46
N SER A 475 -22.73 -1.23 -1.76
CA SER A 475 -22.84 0.11 -2.32
C SER A 475 -24.08 0.86 -1.82
N ILE A 476 -23.94 2.15 -1.55
CA ILE A 476 -25.05 3.00 -1.05
C ILE A 476 -25.55 3.91 -2.17
N MET A 477 -26.83 3.75 -2.57
CA MET A 477 -27.47 4.57 -3.59
C MET A 477 -27.63 6.04 -3.15
N LEU A 478 -27.23 6.97 -4.01
CA LEU A 478 -27.37 8.41 -3.85
C LEU A 478 -28.21 9.02 -4.98
N SER A 479 -29.11 9.93 -4.64
CA SER A 479 -29.85 10.70 -5.64
C SER A 479 -29.06 11.95 -6.06
N GLU A 480 -29.18 12.38 -7.31
CA GLU A 480 -28.59 13.65 -7.76
C GLU A 480 -29.06 14.82 -6.86
N GLY A 481 -28.10 15.61 -6.37
CA GLY A 481 -28.33 16.71 -5.45
C GLY A 481 -28.63 16.29 -4.00
N GLU A 482 -28.59 14.99 -3.69
CA GLU A 482 -28.72 14.51 -2.32
C GLU A 482 -27.52 14.98 -1.50
N LYS A 483 -27.82 15.70 -0.41
CA LYS A 483 -26.82 16.02 0.60
C LYS A 483 -26.72 14.85 1.57
N PHE A 484 -25.52 14.33 1.79
CA PHE A 484 -25.26 13.18 2.65
C PHE A 484 -24.02 13.42 3.51
N ALA A 485 -23.91 12.72 4.64
CA ALA A 485 -22.71 12.77 5.46
C ALA A 485 -22.08 11.38 5.59
N VAL A 486 -20.77 11.36 5.59
CA VAL A 486 -19.96 10.22 6.02
C VAL A 486 -19.39 10.57 7.38
N ILE A 487 -19.41 9.61 8.30
CA ILE A 487 -18.85 9.74 9.64
C ILE A 487 -17.83 8.63 9.84
N VAL A 488 -16.71 8.96 10.47
CA VAL A 488 -15.76 7.99 10.97
C VAL A 488 -15.60 8.17 12.47
N LYS A 489 -15.81 7.10 13.22
CA LYS A 489 -15.32 6.97 14.58
C LYS A 489 -13.95 6.33 14.51
N ILE A 490 -12.92 7.06 14.89
CA ILE A 490 -11.54 6.60 14.84
C ILE A 490 -11.02 6.39 16.26
N LYS A 491 -10.23 5.33 16.44
CA LYS A 491 -9.51 5.04 17.68
C LYS A 491 -8.06 4.73 17.35
N THR A 492 -7.16 5.64 17.71
CA THR A 492 -5.71 5.46 17.56
C THR A 492 -5.07 5.39 18.94
N PRO A 493 -4.56 4.23 19.38
CA PRO A 493 -3.90 4.07 20.66
C PRO A 493 -2.85 5.17 20.92
N ASP A 494 -2.82 5.65 22.17
CA ASP A 494 -1.91 6.69 22.65
C ASP A 494 -2.02 8.07 21.97
N ALA A 495 -2.89 8.26 20.98
CA ALA A 495 -3.14 9.56 20.39
C ALA A 495 -3.97 10.45 21.32
N GLU A 496 -3.64 11.74 21.38
CA GLU A 496 -4.50 12.74 22.03
C GLU A 496 -5.50 13.36 21.05
N ARG A 497 -5.14 13.33 19.75
CA ARG A 497 -5.83 13.97 18.64
C ARG A 497 -5.78 13.05 17.40
N PRO A 498 -6.67 12.05 17.30
CA PRO A 498 -6.52 10.98 16.32
C PRO A 498 -6.94 11.38 14.88
N ILE A 499 -7.57 12.55 14.70
CA ILE A 499 -8.17 12.96 13.42
C ILE A 499 -7.19 13.83 12.65
N ALA A 500 -6.82 13.42 11.43
CA ALA A 500 -6.05 14.26 10.52
C ALA A 500 -6.90 15.40 9.95
N VAL A 501 -6.29 16.58 9.84
CA VAL A 501 -6.91 17.79 9.30
C VAL A 501 -5.93 18.56 8.41
N GLU A 502 -6.45 19.32 7.45
CA GLU A 502 -5.70 20.41 6.83
C GLU A 502 -6.07 21.75 7.47
N TYR A 503 -5.09 22.64 7.58
CA TYR A 503 -5.28 23.99 8.11
C TYR A 503 -4.10 24.89 7.74
N ALA A 504 -4.32 26.21 7.81
CA ALA A 504 -3.25 27.18 7.59
C ALA A 504 -2.36 27.27 8.84
N VAL A 505 -1.12 26.78 8.74
CA VAL A 505 -0.15 26.80 9.85
C VAL A 505 1.09 27.63 9.56
N ASP A 506 1.55 27.65 8.30
CA ASP A 506 2.78 28.32 7.89
C ASP A 506 2.70 28.80 6.44
N LYS A 507 3.86 29.18 5.87
CA LYS A 507 3.96 29.67 4.49
C LYS A 507 3.50 28.63 3.47
N SER A 508 3.75 27.33 3.71
CA SER A 508 3.43 26.25 2.75
C SER A 508 1.93 26.02 2.62
N THR A 509 1.16 26.30 3.67
CA THR A 509 -0.31 26.10 3.71
C THR A 509 -1.07 27.42 3.69
N GLN A 510 -0.41 28.54 3.39
CA GLN A 510 -1.05 29.87 3.47
C GLN A 510 -2.21 30.08 2.49
N THR A 511 -2.28 29.28 1.42
CA THR A 511 -3.33 29.33 0.38
C THR A 511 -4.32 28.18 0.48
N VAL A 512 -4.30 27.41 1.56
CA VAL A 512 -5.29 26.34 1.78
C VAL A 512 -6.71 26.95 1.77
N ASP A 513 -7.62 26.31 1.03
CA ASP A 513 -9.04 26.67 1.05
C ASP A 513 -9.70 25.91 2.21
N LEU A 514 -10.31 26.64 3.14
CA LEU A 514 -11.06 26.07 4.28
C LEU A 514 -12.56 26.36 4.17
N SER A 515 -13.00 26.82 3.00
CA SER A 515 -14.39 27.21 2.73
C SER A 515 -15.13 26.20 1.86
N ASP A 516 -14.42 25.22 1.32
CA ASP A 516 -14.90 24.11 0.50
C ASP A 516 -15.35 22.89 1.31
N GLY A 517 -14.97 22.80 2.59
CA GLY A 517 -15.39 21.77 3.53
C GLY A 517 -16.72 22.05 4.25
N GLU A 518 -17.38 20.96 4.68
CA GLU A 518 -18.50 21.00 5.64
C GLU A 518 -18.31 19.90 6.70
N GLY A 519 -17.19 20.03 7.41
CA GLY A 519 -16.68 19.10 8.38
C GLY A 519 -17.22 19.31 9.80
N TYR A 520 -17.28 18.22 10.55
CA TYR A 520 -17.71 18.22 11.94
C TYR A 520 -16.87 17.28 12.78
N ILE A 521 -16.75 17.60 14.07
CA ILE A 521 -16.12 16.75 15.08
C ILE A 521 -17.06 16.54 16.27
N SER A 522 -17.00 15.36 16.89
CA SER A 522 -17.74 15.02 18.10
C SER A 522 -16.95 14.03 18.97
N LEU A 523 -17.03 14.17 20.30
CA LEU A 523 -16.42 13.20 21.22
C LEU A 523 -17.21 11.88 21.30
N GLN A 524 -18.55 11.94 21.31
CA GLN A 524 -19.43 10.79 21.61
C GLN A 524 -20.41 10.44 20.49
N GLY A 525 -20.26 11.01 19.30
CA GLY A 525 -21.22 10.92 18.19
C GLY A 525 -22.58 11.60 18.43
N THR A 526 -22.73 12.45 19.45
CA THR A 526 -24.04 13.00 19.86
C THR A 526 -24.15 14.51 19.74
N VAL A 527 -23.05 15.25 19.95
CA VAL A 527 -23.00 16.71 19.85
C VAL A 527 -21.86 17.07 18.92
N TRP A 528 -22.19 17.76 17.83
CA TRP A 528 -21.30 17.99 16.71
C TRP A 528 -20.96 19.47 16.58
N GLU A 529 -19.68 19.76 16.40
CA GLU A 529 -19.15 21.11 16.20
C GLU A 529 -18.53 21.20 14.81
N SER A 530 -18.80 22.28 14.06
CA SER A 530 -18.20 22.49 12.74
C SER A 530 -16.72 22.80 12.88
N THR A 531 -15.89 22.08 12.11
CA THR A 531 -14.43 22.23 12.14
C THR A 531 -13.98 23.54 11.52
N GLU A 532 -14.59 23.96 10.42
CA GLU A 532 -14.24 25.20 9.71
C GLU A 532 -14.55 26.41 10.59
N LYS A 533 -15.72 26.41 11.26
CA LYS A 533 -16.17 27.56 12.06
C LYS A 533 -15.49 27.66 13.42
N MET A 534 -15.21 26.52 14.06
CA MET A 534 -14.73 26.48 15.44
C MET A 534 -13.23 26.25 15.55
N GLN A 535 -12.64 25.58 14.56
CA GLN A 535 -11.24 25.14 14.58
C GLN A 535 -10.41 25.72 13.42
N ASN A 536 -11.05 26.32 12.40
CA ASN A 536 -10.41 26.80 11.16
C ASN A 536 -9.58 25.69 10.49
N CYS A 537 -10.21 24.54 10.26
CA CYS A 537 -9.62 23.41 9.55
C CYS A 537 -10.70 22.60 8.80
N ASN A 538 -10.27 21.88 7.76
CA ASN A 538 -11.07 20.85 7.11
C ASN A 538 -10.62 19.47 7.63
N VAL A 539 -11.56 18.54 7.79
CA VAL A 539 -11.22 17.14 8.14
C VAL A 539 -10.72 16.39 6.91
N CYS A 540 -9.70 15.55 7.08
CA CYS A 540 -9.22 14.69 6.01
C CYS A 540 -10.08 13.42 5.91
N LEU A 541 -11.21 13.56 5.22
CA LEU A 541 -12.15 12.49 4.91
C LEU A 541 -12.53 12.66 3.45
N LYS A 542 -12.47 11.61 2.64
CA LYS A 542 -12.93 11.63 1.25
C LYS A 542 -13.99 10.55 1.03
N ALA A 543 -14.83 10.74 0.02
CA ALA A 543 -15.85 9.77 -0.38
C ALA A 543 -15.75 9.48 -1.88
N PHE A 544 -15.83 8.20 -2.26
CA PHE A 544 -15.68 7.73 -3.64
C PHE A 544 -16.97 7.12 -4.16
N THR A 545 -17.33 7.47 -5.39
CA THR A 545 -18.61 7.06 -5.97
C THR A 545 -18.47 6.55 -7.39
N ASN A 546 -19.40 5.68 -7.77
CA ASN A 546 -19.58 5.18 -9.13
C ASN A 546 -20.89 5.65 -9.73
N LYS A 547 -20.85 6.15 -10.96
CA LYS A 547 -22.05 6.52 -11.70
C LYS A 547 -22.78 5.26 -12.10
N LEU A 548 -24.10 5.29 -11.96
CA LEU A 548 -24.91 4.18 -12.44
C LEU A 548 -24.82 4.11 -13.95
N LYS A 549 -24.18 3.05 -14.45
CA LYS A 549 -24.11 2.78 -15.90
C LYS A 549 -25.53 2.59 -16.41
N VAL A 550 -26.03 3.53 -17.21
CA VAL A 550 -27.32 3.39 -17.89
C VAL A 550 -27.20 2.20 -18.84
N GLY A 551 -27.77 1.07 -18.44
CA GLY A 551 -27.79 -0.14 -19.27
C GLY A 551 -28.36 0.19 -20.64
N ASN A 552 -27.53 0.06 -21.69
CA ASN A 552 -28.03 -0.03 -23.05
C ASN A 552 -28.79 -1.35 -23.15
N ASN A 553 -30.09 -1.33 -22.83
CA ASN A 553 -31.02 -2.35 -23.26
C ASN A 553 -30.97 -2.41 -24.79
N LYS A 554 -30.23 -3.36 -25.34
CA LYS A 554 -30.39 -3.84 -26.71
C LYS A 554 -31.01 -5.21 -26.70
#